data_AF-A0A1G1P9Q8-F1
#
_entry.id   AF-A0A1G1P9Q8-F1
#
_cell.length_a   1.000
_cell.length_b   1.000
_cell.length_c   1.000
_cell.angle_alpha   90.00
_cell.angle_beta   90.00
_cell.angle_gamma   90.00
#
_symmetry.space_group_name_H-M   'P 1'
#
loop_
_entity.id
_entity.type
_entity.pdbx_description
1 polymer ?
#
loop_
_entity_poly.entity_id
_entity_poly.type
_entity_poly.pdbx_seq_one_letter_code
_entity_poly.pdbx_strand_id
1 'polypeptide(L)'
;MDVISVPVTSLDTWMAERGLDPPDLIRMDMEGGEPGALKGMARTLAEHSPDLVVEVLPASETELKDALQRAGYTTYTIGRQGWLHPRALCSDPSLNRDWYATRRPADPYLR
;
A
#
# COMPACT_ATOMS: atom_id res chain seq x y z
N MET A 1 -17.25 -1.65 24.91
CA MET A 1 -16.27 -2.08 23.90
C MET A 1 -14.98 -2.28 24.66
N ASP A 2 -14.50 -3.52 24.76
CA ASP A 2 -13.27 -3.80 25.51
C ASP A 2 -12.07 -3.51 24.62
N VAL A 3 -11.08 -2.81 25.18
CA VAL A 3 -9.84 -2.47 24.48
C VAL A 3 -8.81 -3.56 24.75
N ILE A 4 -8.21 -4.11 23.71
CA ILE A 4 -7.08 -5.04 23.80
C ILE A 4 -5.80 -4.37 23.30
N SER A 5 -4.69 -4.62 23.98
CA SER A 5 -3.37 -4.20 23.52
C SER A 5 -2.72 -5.33 22.73
N VAL A 6 -2.19 -5.00 21.55
CA VAL A 6 -1.50 -5.96 20.66
C VAL A 6 -0.09 -5.43 20.38
N PRO A 7 0.97 -6.23 20.59
CA PRO A 7 2.31 -5.82 20.23
C PRO A 7 2.44 -5.72 18.70
N VAL A 8 3.15 -4.71 18.22
CA VAL A 8 3.41 -4.47 16.79
C VAL A 8 4.91 -4.44 16.53
N THR A 9 5.30 -4.78 15.30
CA THR A 9 6.67 -4.63 14.79
C THR A 9 6.63 -4.01 13.39
N SER A 10 7.77 -3.56 12.90
CA SER A 10 7.92 -3.08 11.53
C SER A 10 8.21 -4.25 10.58
N LEU A 11 7.79 -4.15 9.31
CA LEU A 11 8.08 -5.19 8.33
C LEU A 11 9.60 -5.29 8.09
N ASP A 12 10.29 -4.15 8.02
CA ASP A 12 11.74 -4.10 7.81
C ASP A 12 12.50 -4.86 8.92
N THR A 13 12.09 -4.68 10.18
CA THR A 13 12.69 -5.40 11.33
C THR A 13 12.35 -6.88 11.27
N TRP A 14 11.08 -7.21 11.05
CA TRP A 14 10.60 -8.59 11.04
C TRP A 14 11.28 -9.44 9.96
N MET A 15 11.49 -8.89 8.75
CA MET A 15 12.19 -9.57 7.65
C MET A 15 13.68 -9.74 7.96
N ALA A 16 14.33 -8.70 8.50
CA ALA A 16 15.75 -8.77 8.84
C ALA A 16 16.05 -9.82 9.92
N GLU A 17 15.21 -9.92 10.96
CA GLU A 17 15.35 -10.93 12.01
C GLU A 17 15.21 -12.36 11.50
N ARG A 18 14.46 -12.55 10.40
CA ARG A 18 14.16 -13.87 9.83
C ARG A 18 15.01 -14.20 8.60
N GLY A 19 15.85 -13.28 8.15
CA GLY A 19 16.63 -13.44 6.93
C GLY A 19 15.75 -13.64 5.70
N LEU A 20 14.60 -12.96 5.63
CA LEU A 20 13.68 -13.07 4.50
C LEU A 20 14.10 -12.14 3.36
N ASP A 21 13.93 -12.62 2.15
CA ASP A 21 14.05 -11.81 0.94
C ASP A 21 12.91 -10.79 0.86
N PRO A 22 13.15 -9.61 0.28
CA PRO A 22 12.13 -8.59 0.09
C PRO A 22 11.05 -9.09 -0.89
N PRO A 23 9.76 -8.82 -0.62
CA PRO A 23 8.68 -9.24 -1.51
C PRO A 23 8.65 -8.41 -2.80
N ASP A 24 8.17 -9.02 -3.89
CA ASP A 24 7.84 -8.28 -5.13
C ASP A 24 6.48 -7.57 -5.06
N LEU A 25 5.55 -8.07 -4.21
CA LEU A 25 4.19 -7.57 -4.05
C LEU A 25 3.77 -7.64 -2.58
N ILE A 26 3.13 -6.58 -2.08
CA ILE A 26 2.55 -6.52 -0.73
C ILE A 26 1.07 -6.16 -0.82
N ARG A 27 0.21 -6.94 -0.16
CA ARG A 27 -1.20 -6.59 0.08
C ARG A 27 -1.35 -5.99 1.48
N MET A 28 -2.07 -4.88 1.59
CA MET A 28 -2.28 -4.13 2.82
C MET A 28 -3.78 -3.95 3.05
N ASP A 29 -4.30 -4.56 4.11
CA ASP A 29 -5.73 -4.61 4.46
C ASP A 29 -5.81 -4.64 5.99
N MET A 30 -5.59 -3.47 6.60
CA MET A 30 -5.41 -3.30 8.04
C MET A 30 -6.39 -2.27 8.62
N GLU A 31 -7.50 -2.02 7.92
CA GLU A 31 -8.61 -1.18 8.37
C GLU A 31 -8.14 0.22 8.84
N GLY A 32 -7.23 0.85 8.08
CA GLY A 32 -6.69 2.18 8.35
C GLY A 32 -5.27 2.21 8.89
N GLY A 33 -4.66 1.05 9.17
CA GLY A 33 -3.27 0.92 9.64
C GLY A 33 -2.20 1.13 8.56
N GLU A 34 -2.59 1.32 7.30
CA GLU A 34 -1.71 1.34 6.13
C GLU A 34 -0.61 2.42 6.20
N PRO A 35 -0.88 3.67 6.62
CA PRO A 35 0.17 4.68 6.73
C PRO A 35 1.27 4.30 7.74
N GLY A 36 0.88 3.68 8.86
CA GLY A 36 1.83 3.19 9.88
C GLY A 36 2.69 2.04 9.34
N ALA A 37 2.08 1.12 8.60
CA ALA A 37 2.80 0.02 7.97
C ALA A 37 3.78 0.52 6.88
N LEU A 38 3.40 1.49 6.04
CA LEU A 38 4.31 2.11 5.07
C LEU A 38 5.55 2.71 5.75
N LYS A 39 5.37 3.39 6.89
CA LYS A 39 6.49 3.90 7.70
C LYS A 39 7.37 2.77 8.23
N GLY A 40 6.76 1.66 8.66
CA GLY A 40 7.44 0.46 9.13
C GLY A 40 8.15 -0.37 8.04
N MET A 41 7.99 -0.02 6.77
CA MET A 41 8.66 -0.67 5.64
C MET A 41 9.39 0.32 4.74
N ALA A 42 9.78 1.48 5.29
CA ALA A 42 10.40 2.56 4.53
C ALA A 42 11.68 2.13 3.79
N ARG A 43 12.50 1.25 4.39
CA ARG A 43 13.69 0.71 3.72
C ARG A 43 13.29 -0.17 2.55
N THR A 44 12.33 -1.08 2.77
CA THR A 44 11.79 -1.95 1.70
C THR A 44 11.24 -1.15 0.52
N LEU A 45 10.47 -0.09 0.78
CA LEU A 45 9.94 0.78 -0.27
C LEU A 45 11.04 1.50 -1.06
N ALA A 46 12.08 1.97 -0.37
CA ALA A 46 13.18 2.71 -0.97
C ALA A 46 14.10 1.81 -1.83
N GLU A 47 14.48 0.65 -1.28
CA GLU A 47 15.50 -0.24 -1.86
C GLU A 47 14.91 -1.25 -2.86
N HIS A 48 13.68 -1.73 -2.63
CA HIS A 48 13.11 -2.84 -3.39
C HIS A 48 11.88 -2.47 -4.22
N SER A 49 11.18 -1.38 -3.87
CA SER A 49 10.04 -0.86 -4.65
C SER A 49 8.97 -1.92 -4.98
N PRO A 50 8.48 -2.70 -3.99
CA PRO A 50 7.45 -3.71 -4.25
C PRO A 50 6.20 -3.08 -4.84
N ASP A 51 5.50 -3.81 -5.70
CA ASP A 51 4.15 -3.43 -6.06
C ASP A 51 3.23 -3.54 -4.82
N LEU A 52 2.24 -2.67 -4.71
CA LEU A 52 1.34 -2.61 -3.55
C LEU A 52 -0.11 -2.78 -4.00
N VAL A 53 -0.88 -3.59 -3.27
CA VAL A 53 -2.34 -3.55 -3.26
C VAL A 53 -2.77 -3.05 -1.89
N VAL A 54 -3.37 -1.87 -1.83
CA VAL A 54 -3.63 -1.16 -0.57
C VAL A 54 -5.10 -0.79 -0.45
N GLU A 55 -5.70 -1.15 0.68
CA GLU A 55 -7.03 -0.67 1.04
C GLU A 55 -6.97 0.82 1.42
N VAL A 56 -7.90 1.60 0.86
CA VAL A 56 -8.06 3.03 1.13
C VAL A 56 -9.36 3.27 1.87
N LEU A 57 -9.25 3.69 3.13
CA LEU A 57 -10.37 4.16 3.93
C LEU A 57 -10.35 5.70 4.06
N PRO A 58 -11.53 6.36 4.21
CA PRO A 58 -11.59 7.81 4.34
C PRO A 58 -10.74 8.39 5.48
N ALA A 59 -10.61 7.64 6.59
CA ALA A 59 -9.85 8.08 7.75
C ALA A 59 -8.32 8.12 7.52
N SER A 60 -7.79 7.27 6.62
CA SER A 60 -6.36 7.15 6.34
C SER A 60 -5.95 7.71 4.97
N GLU A 61 -6.91 8.09 4.11
CA GLU A 61 -6.69 8.50 2.71
C GLU A 61 -5.57 9.53 2.57
N THR A 62 -5.65 10.66 3.27
CA THR A 62 -4.70 11.77 3.11
C THR A 62 -3.28 11.35 3.47
N GLU A 63 -3.11 10.66 4.60
CA GLU A 63 -1.79 10.24 5.05
C GLU A 63 -1.20 9.16 4.13
N LEU A 64 -2.04 8.22 3.71
CA LEU A 64 -1.66 7.15 2.78
C LEU A 64 -1.23 7.72 1.42
N LYS A 65 -2.03 8.66 0.89
CA LYS A 65 -1.74 9.36 -0.37
C LYS A 65 -0.41 10.08 -0.31
N ASP A 66 -0.18 10.86 0.74
CA ASP A 66 1.07 11.58 0.95
C ASP A 66 2.27 10.63 1.05
N ALA A 67 2.13 9.53 1.80
CA ALA A 67 3.19 8.55 1.97
C ALA A 67 3.58 7.89 0.64
N LEU A 68 2.59 7.43 -0.14
CA LEU A 68 2.83 6.81 -1.45
C LEU A 68 3.42 7.80 -2.45
N GLN A 69 2.92 9.04 -2.49
CA GLN A 69 3.46 10.08 -3.35
C GLN A 69 4.93 10.40 -3.02
N ARG A 70 5.26 10.55 -1.73
CA ARG A 70 6.65 10.79 -1.28
C ARG A 70 7.57 9.61 -1.59
N ALA A 71 7.05 8.39 -1.54
CA ALA A 71 7.78 7.19 -1.92
C ALA A 71 7.88 6.98 -3.45
N GLY A 72 7.28 7.86 -4.25
CA GLY A 72 7.38 7.85 -5.72
C GLY A 72 6.43 6.87 -6.42
N TYR A 73 5.37 6.42 -5.74
CA TYR A 73 4.40 5.49 -6.30
C TYR A 73 3.34 6.19 -7.15
N THR A 74 3.00 5.58 -8.28
CA THR A 74 1.80 5.91 -9.07
C THR A 74 0.67 4.98 -8.66
N THR A 75 -0.56 5.50 -8.61
CA THR A 75 -1.75 4.76 -8.13
C THR A 75 -2.77 4.53 -9.24
N TYR A 76 -3.48 3.42 -9.11
CA TYR A 76 -4.50 2.93 -10.04
C TYR A 76 -5.68 2.38 -9.23
N THR A 77 -6.90 2.63 -9.68
CA THR A 77 -8.06 1.90 -9.13
C THR A 77 -8.11 0.51 -9.73
N ILE A 78 -8.55 -0.46 -8.92
CA ILE A 78 -8.81 -1.83 -9.38
C ILE A 78 -10.30 -1.93 -9.73
N GLY A 79 -10.61 -2.00 -11.02
CA GLY A 79 -11.97 -2.17 -11.53
C GLY A 79 -12.55 -3.55 -11.21
N ARG A 80 -13.88 -3.72 -11.36
CA ARG A 80 -14.58 -4.98 -11.04
C ARG A 80 -14.11 -6.20 -11.83
N GLN A 81 -13.47 -5.99 -12.98
CA GLN A 81 -12.91 -7.05 -13.83
C GLN A 81 -11.39 -7.23 -13.63
N GLY A 82 -10.80 -6.55 -12.64
CA GLY A 82 -9.35 -6.57 -12.38
C GLY A 82 -8.52 -5.59 -13.22
N TRP A 83 -9.16 -4.84 -14.12
CA TRP A 83 -8.49 -3.80 -14.91
C TRP A 83 -8.01 -2.65 -14.03
N LEU A 84 -6.86 -2.09 -14.40
CA LEU A 84 -6.21 -1.01 -13.66
C LEU A 84 -6.46 0.31 -14.38
N HIS A 85 -7.09 1.26 -13.68
CA HIS A 85 -7.36 2.58 -14.24
C HIS A 85 -6.50 3.63 -13.55
N PRO A 86 -5.63 4.36 -14.28
CA PRO A 86 -4.81 5.42 -13.70
C PRO A 86 -5.69 6.44 -12.98
N ARG A 87 -5.44 6.69 -11.71
CA ARG A 87 -6.21 7.66 -10.92
C ARG A 87 -5.41 8.11 -9.71
N ALA A 88 -5.58 9.36 -9.30
CA ALA A 88 -5.07 9.79 -8.01
C ALA A 88 -5.86 9.11 -6.89
N LEU A 89 -5.15 8.53 -5.91
CA LEU A 89 -5.74 7.88 -4.74
C LEU A 89 -6.82 8.75 -4.07
N CYS A 90 -7.99 8.13 -3.83
CA CYS A 90 -9.13 8.70 -3.11
C CYS A 90 -10.01 7.60 -2.49
N SER A 91 -10.76 7.93 -1.43
CA SER A 91 -11.70 7.03 -0.74
C SER A 91 -13.15 7.12 -1.25
N ASP A 92 -13.35 7.49 -2.51
CA ASP A 92 -14.69 7.63 -3.11
C ASP A 92 -15.50 6.32 -2.95
N PRO A 93 -16.67 6.37 -2.27
CA PRO A 93 -17.43 5.17 -1.93
C PRO A 93 -18.04 4.44 -3.14
N SER A 94 -18.02 5.07 -4.34
CA SER A 94 -18.44 4.41 -5.59
C SER A 94 -17.36 3.51 -6.20
N LEU A 95 -16.11 3.63 -5.71
CA LEU A 95 -14.97 2.86 -6.19
C LEU A 95 -14.69 1.63 -5.31
N ASN A 96 -13.86 0.72 -5.83
CA ASN A 96 -13.24 -0.28 -4.97
C ASN A 96 -12.29 0.42 -3.98
N ARG A 97 -12.25 -0.08 -2.74
CA ARG A 97 -11.30 0.39 -1.72
C ARG A 97 -9.91 -0.16 -1.93
N ASP A 98 -9.75 -1.24 -2.70
CA ASP A 98 -8.43 -1.75 -3.08
C ASP A 98 -7.85 -0.96 -4.26
N TRP A 99 -6.67 -0.40 -4.03
CA TRP A 99 -5.87 0.34 -5.01
C TRP A 99 -4.58 -0.38 -5.31
N TYR A 100 -4.14 -0.30 -6.56
CA TYR A 100 -2.82 -0.75 -6.96
C TYR A 100 -1.86 0.43 -6.98
N ALA A 101 -0.68 0.27 -6.40
CA ALA A 101 0.38 1.27 -6.45
C ALA A 101 1.69 0.64 -6.93
N THR A 102 2.39 1.31 -7.85
CA THR A 102 3.68 0.82 -8.38
C THR A 102 4.64 1.98 -8.64
N ARG A 103 5.95 1.70 -8.51
CA ARG A 103 7.04 2.57 -9.01
C ARG A 103 7.48 2.19 -10.43
N ARG A 104 7.00 1.07 -10.97
CA ARG A 104 7.30 0.68 -12.35
C ARG A 104 6.64 1.72 -13.28
N PRO A 105 7.32 2.10 -14.38
CA PRO A 105 6.69 2.93 -15.41
C PRO A 105 5.40 2.26 -15.90
N ALA A 106 4.40 3.07 -16.28
CA ALA A 106 3.11 2.57 -16.74
C ALA A 106 3.32 1.48 -17.81
N ASP A 107 3.00 0.24 -17.44
CA ASP A 107 3.15 -0.91 -18.31
C ASP A 107 2.14 -0.77 -19.48
N PRO A 108 2.56 -0.91 -20.75
CA PRO A 108 1.65 -0.88 -21.91
C PRO A 108 0.54 -1.94 -21.88
N TYR A 109 0.61 -2.92 -20.97
CA TYR A 109 -0.42 -3.93 -20.73
C TYR A 109 -1.48 -3.52 -19.69
N LEU A 110 -1.36 -2.33 -19.07
CA LEU A 110 -2.44 -1.71 -18.29
C LEU A 110 -3.55 -1.26 -19.25
N ARG A 111 -4.53 -2.13 -19.49
CA ARG A 111 -5.74 -1.84 -20.27
C ARG A 111 -6.99 -1.89 -19.39
#